data_AF-A0A3D1EWI3-F1
#
_entry.id   AF-A0A3D1EWI3-F1
#
_cell.length_a   1.000
_cell.length_b   1.000
_cell.length_c   1.000
_cell.angle_alpha   90.00
_cell.angle_beta   90.00
_cell.angle_gamma   90.00
#
_symmetry.space_group_name_H-M   'P 1'
#
loop_
_entity.id
_entity.type
_entity.pdbx_description
1 polymer ?
#
loop_
_entity_poly.entity_id
_entity_poly.type
_entity_poly.pdbx_seq_one_letter_code
_entity_poly.pdbx_strand_id
1 'polypeptide(L)'
;MRGWGGRRNRGGDDDNQSERTLTPIQQSSKDLNDILEKEGATAEQIKAKLDAYRAARTAAEAQLTASRNELRELLTINQEARLVTMGILE
;
A
#
# COMPACT_ATOMS: atom_id res chain seq x y z
N MET A 1 47.48 -5.86 3.05
CA MET A 1 46.74 -5.73 1.78
C MET A 1 45.25 -5.96 2.05
N ARG A 2 44.46 -4.90 1.82
CA ARG A 2 42.99 -4.76 1.61
C ARG A 2 42.01 -5.63 2.41
N GLY A 3 41.30 -4.95 3.32
CA GLY A 3 40.13 -5.45 4.05
C GLY A 3 38.88 -5.58 3.19
N TRP A 4 38.06 -6.57 3.56
CA TRP A 4 36.82 -6.95 2.91
C TRP A 4 35.67 -6.09 3.46
N GLY A 5 35.54 -4.88 2.92
CA GLY A 5 34.40 -4.01 3.17
C GLY A 5 33.26 -4.27 2.20
N GLY A 6 32.04 -4.38 2.73
CA GLY A 6 30.85 -3.85 2.09
C GLY A 6 30.22 -4.66 0.95
N ARG A 7 29.45 -5.70 1.29
CA ARG A 7 28.27 -6.05 0.49
C ARG A 7 27.09 -5.18 0.95
N ARG A 8 27.07 -3.92 0.51
CA ARG A 8 25.83 -3.15 0.37
C ARG A 8 25.37 -3.34 -1.05
N ASN A 9 24.49 -4.30 -1.27
CA ASN A 9 23.67 -4.35 -2.47
C ASN A 9 22.21 -4.18 -2.03
N ARG A 10 21.88 -2.95 -1.65
CA ARG A 10 20.50 -2.45 -1.50
C ARG A 10 20.49 -1.09 -2.15
N GLY A 11 20.14 -1.06 -3.43
CA GLY A 11 20.12 0.13 -4.26
C GLY A 11 19.86 -0.28 -5.69
N GLY A 12 18.61 -0.15 -6.13
CA GLY A 12 18.23 -0.40 -7.51
C GLY A 12 16.73 -0.55 -7.67
N ASP A 13 15.96 0.49 -7.35
CA ASP A 13 14.61 0.75 -7.91
C ASP A 13 14.09 2.14 -7.45
N ASP A 14 14.92 3.18 -7.48
CA ASP A 14 14.55 4.52 -7.00
C ASP A 14 15.01 5.63 -7.94
N ASP A 15 14.58 5.60 -9.21
CA ASP A 15 14.73 6.76 -10.11
C ASP A 15 13.84 6.70 -11.37
N ASN A 16 12.61 6.19 -11.25
CA ASN A 16 11.59 6.32 -12.31
C ASN A 16 10.16 6.38 -11.74
N GLN A 17 9.93 7.26 -10.75
CA GLN A 17 8.64 7.46 -10.09
C GLN A 17 8.08 8.89 -10.23
N SER A 18 8.66 9.72 -11.09
CA SER A 18 8.09 11.02 -11.43
C SER A 18 6.78 10.79 -12.19
N GLU A 19 5.64 11.01 -11.49
CA GLU A 19 4.26 11.06 -12.00
C GLU A 19 3.41 9.77 -12.00
N ARG A 20 3.72 8.76 -11.18
CA ARG A 20 2.64 7.82 -10.78
C ARG A 20 1.79 8.50 -9.71
N THR A 21 0.56 8.89 -10.05
CA THR A 21 -0.43 9.33 -9.06
C THR A 21 -0.62 8.21 -8.04
N LEU A 22 -0.08 8.40 -6.82
CA LEU A 22 -0.21 7.44 -5.74
C LEU A 22 -1.67 7.37 -5.29
N THR A 23 -2.15 6.15 -5.01
CA THR A 23 -3.44 5.99 -4.35
C THR A 23 -3.39 6.58 -2.94
N PRO A 24 -4.54 6.95 -2.34
CA PRO A 24 -4.54 7.51 -0.98
C PRO A 24 -3.85 6.63 0.07
N ILE A 25 -3.97 5.31 -0.04
CA ILE A 25 -3.29 4.36 0.86
C ILE A 25 -1.78 4.32 0.60
N GLN A 26 -1.33 4.43 -0.65
CA GLN A 26 0.09 4.50 -1.00
C GLN A 26 0.71 5.81 -0.49
N GLN A 27 0.04 6.94 -0.70
CA GLN A 27 0.51 8.23 -0.22
C GLN A 27 0.59 8.26 1.31
N SER A 28 -0.46 7.83 2.01
CA SER A 28 -0.46 7.80 3.48
C SER A 28 0.56 6.82 4.05
N SER A 29 0.83 5.70 3.36
CA SER A 29 1.92 4.79 3.74
C SER A 29 3.28 5.43 3.58
N LYS A 30 3.53 6.15 2.47
CA LYS A 30 4.77 6.89 2.25
C LYS A 30 4.95 7.95 3.33
N ASP A 31 3.95 8.79 3.55
CA ASP A 31 3.98 9.83 4.58
C ASP A 31 4.26 9.29 5.99
N LEU A 32 3.72 8.11 6.31
CA LEU A 32 3.97 7.45 7.59
C LEU A 32 5.42 6.95 7.69
N ASN A 33 5.97 6.36 6.64
CA ASN A 33 7.37 5.95 6.62
C ASN A 33 8.30 7.18 6.72
N ASP A 34 8.02 8.23 5.95
CA ASP A 34 8.81 9.46 5.95
C ASP A 34 8.85 10.11 7.36
N ILE A 35 7.74 10.14 8.10
CA ILE A 35 7.73 10.70 9.46
C ILE A 35 8.44 9.80 10.48
N LEU A 36 8.44 8.48 10.26
CA LEU A 36 9.15 7.52 11.12
C LEU A 36 10.67 7.59 10.91
N GLU A 37 11.11 7.94 9.70
CA GLU A 37 12.53 8.13 9.37
C GLU A 37 13.05 9.51 9.80
N LYS A 38 12.16 10.48 10.03
CA LYS A 38 12.52 11.85 10.44
C LYS A 38 13.02 11.88 11.89
N GLU A 39 14.28 12.28 12.07
CA GLU A 39 14.83 12.58 13.39
C GLU A 39 14.05 13.71 14.09
N GLY A 40 13.66 13.47 15.34
CA GLY A 40 12.92 14.45 16.14
C GLY A 40 11.42 14.55 15.82
N ALA A 41 10.84 13.62 15.06
CA ALA A 41 9.39 13.53 14.92
C ALA A 41 8.71 13.39 16.28
N THR A 42 7.67 14.19 16.55
CA THR A 42 6.95 14.13 17.81
C THR A 42 5.94 12.97 17.79
N ALA A 43 5.58 12.46 18.98
CA ALA A 43 4.56 11.41 19.11
C ALA A 43 3.22 11.83 18.49
N GLU A 44 2.87 13.12 18.58
CA GLU A 44 1.66 13.68 17.96
C GLU A 44 1.71 13.64 16.43
N GLN A 45 2.86 13.95 15.83
CA GLN A 45 3.07 13.89 14.38
C GLN A 45 2.96 12.45 13.86
N ILE A 46 3.58 11.51 14.55
CA ILE A 46 3.52 10.08 14.20
C ILE A 46 2.07 9.57 14.33
N LYS A 47 1.38 9.93 15.42
CA LYS A 47 -0.02 9.54 15.63
C LYS A 47 -0.93 10.06 14.51
N ALA A 48 -0.77 11.33 14.12
CA ALA A 48 -1.56 11.92 13.04
C ALA A 48 -1.38 11.17 11.70
N LYS A 49 -0.13 10.82 11.33
CA LYS A 49 0.14 10.05 10.11
C LYS A 49 -0.36 8.61 10.19
N LEU A 50 -0.26 7.98 11.37
CA LEU A 50 -0.78 6.64 11.60
C LEU A 50 -2.32 6.60 11.46
N ASP A 51 -3.02 7.58 12.03
CA ASP A 51 -4.47 7.67 11.92
C ASP A 51 -4.90 7.93 10.48
N ALA A 52 -4.16 8.77 9.73
CA ALA A 52 -4.39 8.97 8.29
C ALA A 52 -4.21 7.67 7.48
N TYR A 53 -3.16 6.90 7.74
CA TYR A 53 -2.93 5.61 7.08
C TYR A 53 -4.03 4.60 7.39
N ARG A 54 -4.47 4.52 8.66
CA ARG A 54 -5.58 3.65 9.07
C ARG A 54 -6.88 4.03 8.36
N ALA A 55 -7.21 5.33 8.30
CA ALA A 55 -8.39 5.81 7.60
C ALA A 55 -8.34 5.49 6.09
N ALA A 56 -7.20 5.71 5.44
CA ALA A 56 -7.01 5.39 4.04
C ALA A 56 -7.14 3.88 3.76
N ARG A 57 -6.64 3.04 4.68
CA ARG A 57 -6.79 1.58 4.60
C ARG A 57 -8.25 1.16 4.71
N THR A 58 -8.97 1.64 5.72
CA THR A 58 -10.39 1.33 5.89
C THR A 58 -11.20 1.75 4.67
N ALA A 59 -10.92 2.93 4.11
CA ALA A 59 -11.58 3.40 2.90
C ALA A 59 -11.28 2.50 1.68
N ALA A 60 -10.03 2.07 1.51
CA ALA A 60 -9.64 1.18 0.43
C ALA A 60 -10.30 -0.21 0.55
N GLU A 61 -10.39 -0.76 1.77
CA GLU A 61 -11.08 -2.03 2.05
C GLU A 61 -12.59 -1.93 1.77
N ALA A 62 -13.22 -0.81 2.16
CA ALA A 62 -14.62 -0.55 1.85
C ALA A 62 -14.88 -0.42 0.35
N GLN A 63 -14.03 0.32 -0.37
CA GLN A 63 -14.11 0.45 -1.82
C GLN A 63 -13.91 -0.90 -2.52
N LEU A 64 -12.92 -1.69 -2.10
CA LEU A 64 -12.68 -3.02 -2.64
C LEU A 64 -13.90 -3.92 -2.43
N THR A 65 -14.51 -3.89 -1.24
CA THR A 65 -15.71 -4.67 -0.94
C THR A 65 -16.88 -4.26 -1.83
N ALA A 66 -17.11 -2.95 -1.98
CA ALA A 66 -18.15 -2.42 -2.86
C ALA A 66 -17.93 -2.86 -4.32
N SER A 67 -16.73 -2.68 -4.86
CA SER A 67 -16.40 -3.10 -6.23
C SER A 67 -16.50 -4.60 -6.44
N ARG A 68 -16.20 -5.43 -5.42
CA ARG A 68 -16.42 -6.88 -5.47
C ARG A 68 -17.92 -7.22 -5.52
N ASN A 69 -18.76 -6.50 -4.78
CA ASN A 69 -20.21 -6.71 -4.82
C ASN A 69 -20.79 -6.31 -6.19
N GLU A 70 -20.42 -5.14 -6.70
CA GLU A 70 -20.81 -4.68 -8.05
C GLU A 70 -20.36 -5.68 -9.13
N LEU A 71 -19.15 -6.24 -9.00
CA LEU A 71 -18.68 -7.27 -9.91
C LEU A 71 -19.56 -8.52 -9.86
N ARG A 72 -19.95 -9.01 -8.66
CA ARG A 72 -20.81 -10.20 -8.53
C ARG A 72 -22.15 -10.03 -9.23
N GLU A 73 -22.75 -8.84 -9.19
CA GLU A 73 -24.02 -8.54 -9.86
C GLU A 73 -23.97 -8.70 -11.39
N LEU A 74 -22.77 -8.66 -11.98
CA LEU A 74 -22.55 -8.78 -13.42
C LEU A 74 -22.11 -10.19 -13.85
N LEU A 75 -21.84 -11.10 -12.91
CA LEU A 75 -21.27 -12.41 -13.22
C LEU A 75 -22.31 -13.52 -13.26
N THR A 76 -22.04 -14.51 -14.10
CA THR A 76 -22.68 -15.82 -14.02
C THR A 76 -22.05 -16.65 -12.90
N ILE A 77 -22.81 -17.63 -12.39
CA ILE A 77 -22.34 -18.53 -11.32
C ILE A 77 -21.02 -19.24 -11.65
N ASN A 78 -20.80 -19.59 -12.93
CA ASN A 78 -19.56 -20.23 -13.39
C ASN A 78 -18.37 -19.27 -13.36
N GLN A 79 -18.58 -17.98 -13.67
CA GLN A 79 -17.52 -16.97 -13.62
C GLN A 79 -17.19 -16.61 -12.18
N GLU A 80 -18.20 -16.45 -11.33
CA GLU A 80 -18.02 -16.20 -9.90
C GLU A 80 -17.22 -17.34 -9.25
N ALA A 81 -17.60 -18.60 -9.47
CA ALA A 81 -16.87 -19.75 -8.94
C ALA A 81 -15.39 -19.74 -9.34
N ARG A 82 -15.07 -19.36 -10.59
CA ARG A 82 -13.67 -19.21 -11.03
C ARG A 82 -12.97 -18.09 -10.28
N LEU A 83 -13.58 -16.91 -10.15
CA LEU A 83 -12.99 -15.78 -9.45
C LEU A 83 -12.76 -16.06 -7.95
N VAL A 84 -13.65 -16.82 -7.31
CA VAL A 84 -13.49 -17.28 -5.93
C VAL A 84 -12.32 -18.26 -5.83
N THR A 85 -12.20 -19.24 -6.74
CA THR A 85 -11.04 -20.16 -6.73
C THR A 85 -9.70 -19.46 -6.96
N MET A 86 -9.71 -18.28 -7.61
CA MET A 86 -8.53 -17.43 -7.79
C MET A 86 -8.27 -16.47 -6.62
N GLY A 87 -9.16 -16.40 -5.62
CA GLY A 87 -9.05 -15.49 -4.48
C GLY A 87 -9.30 -14.01 -4.82
N ILE A 88 -9.90 -13.72 -5.98
CA ILE A 88 -10.26 -12.35 -6.41
C ILE A 88 -11.55 -11.93 -5.72
N LEU A 89 -12.52 -12.84 -5.69
CA LEU A 89 -13.76 -12.75 -4.93
C LEU A 89 -13.71 -13.68 -3.72
N GLU A 90 -14.58 -13.40 -2.75
CA GLU A 90 -14.80 -14.17 -1.52
C GLU A 90 -16.23 -14.68 -1.47
#